data_AF-A0A1J9P8Q1-F1
#
_entry.id   AF-A0A1J9P8Q1-F1
#
_cell.length_a   1.000
_cell.length_b   1.000
_cell.length_c   1.000
_cell.angle_alpha   90.00
_cell.angle_beta   90.00
_cell.angle_gamma   90.00
#
_symmetry.space_group_name_H-M   'P 1'
#
loop_
_entity.id
_entity.type
_entity.pdbx_description
1 polymer ?
#
loop_
_entity_poly.entity_id
_entity_poly.type
_entity_poly.pdbx_seq_one_letter_code
_entity_poly.pdbx_strand_id
1 'polypeptide(L)'
;MTQGPGANLGVSMSIMLPTKTSLDDVITRVGKLPPGLRSHMIHLIAFEHNSVGGAAVLPLNMVLIFGEAQDSVYMHEASHCIDRGFYASETFRAAKEKDSCWPTHYSKSADIELFAEIGVLHLYDKSGKTLLERGHDPACLANGLKAIDEYVGLDYQRDGTKCFKRKPNSKVVYPSEFQILSPEPYISNAVIEDFSNPGQVSSLSSPASPWGDYPREIHGQ
;
A
#
# COMPACT_ATOMS: atom_id res chain seq x y z
N MET A 1 37.87 1.04 -2.17
CA MET A 1 36.67 0.85 -3.01
C MET A 1 35.73 2.00 -2.70
N THR A 2 35.38 2.75 -3.73
CA THR A 2 34.64 4.01 -3.65
C THR A 2 33.15 3.76 -3.38
N GLN A 3 32.60 4.38 -2.34
CA GLN A 3 31.16 4.47 -2.11
C GLN A 3 30.51 5.24 -3.27
N GLY A 4 29.57 4.60 -3.95
CA GLY A 4 28.70 5.26 -4.93
C GLY A 4 27.72 6.23 -4.23
N PRO A 5 27.16 7.20 -4.98
CA PRO A 5 26.28 8.22 -4.40
C PRO A 5 25.00 7.55 -3.88
N GLY A 6 24.80 7.64 -2.56
CA GLY A 6 23.60 7.14 -1.91
C GLY A 6 22.37 7.87 -2.43
N ALA A 7 21.47 7.13 -3.10
CA ALA A 7 20.12 7.60 -3.33
C ALA A 7 19.49 7.84 -1.96
N ASN A 8 19.18 9.10 -1.65
CA ASN A 8 18.51 9.48 -0.42
C ASN A 8 17.06 9.01 -0.53
N LEU A 9 16.80 7.75 -0.17
CA LEU A 9 15.52 7.07 -0.37
C LEU A 9 14.38 7.70 0.42
N GLY A 10 14.69 8.54 1.42
CA GLY A 10 13.71 9.25 2.19
C GLY A 10 12.69 8.31 2.85
N VAL A 11 13.01 7.05 3.14
CA VAL A 11 12.16 6.11 3.89
C VAL A 11 13.01 5.46 4.99
N SER A 12 12.46 5.34 6.21
CA SER A 12 13.13 4.54 7.25
C SER A 12 12.85 3.08 6.93
N MET A 13 13.82 2.41 6.31
CA MET A 13 13.67 1.04 5.84
C MET A 13 14.35 0.09 6.81
N SER A 14 13.57 -0.85 7.35
CA SER A 14 14.07 -1.96 8.16
C SER A 14 13.78 -3.25 7.40
N ILE A 15 14.82 -3.95 6.96
CA ILE A 15 14.70 -5.31 6.41
C ILE A 15 15.06 -6.30 7.52
N MET A 16 14.14 -7.19 7.85
CA MET A 16 14.39 -8.26 8.82
C MET A 16 14.57 -9.60 8.09
N LEU A 17 15.82 -10.07 8.06
CA LEU A 17 16.27 -11.43 7.69
C LEU A 17 15.99 -11.81 6.21
N PRO A 18 16.60 -12.89 5.65
CA PRO A 18 16.89 -12.98 4.22
C PRO A 18 15.64 -13.28 3.41
N THR A 19 14.94 -12.24 3.00
CA THR A 19 13.88 -12.28 1.99
C THR A 19 14.38 -12.89 0.67
N LYS A 20 13.55 -13.69 -0.02
CA LYS A 20 13.83 -14.05 -1.44
C LYS A 20 13.94 -12.80 -2.33
N THR A 21 13.17 -11.77 -2.00
CA THR A 21 13.32 -10.40 -2.53
C THR A 21 14.59 -9.78 -1.95
N SER A 22 15.59 -9.41 -2.75
CA SER A 22 16.79 -8.78 -2.19
C SER A 22 16.51 -7.37 -1.63
N LEU A 23 17.38 -6.86 -0.75
CA LEU A 23 17.37 -5.45 -0.34
C LEU A 23 17.36 -4.52 -1.56
N ASP A 24 18.12 -4.85 -2.60
CA ASP A 24 18.19 -4.08 -3.84
C ASP A 24 16.87 -4.10 -4.62
N ASP A 25 16.14 -5.22 -4.60
CA ASP A 25 14.81 -5.30 -5.21
C ASP A 25 13.81 -4.42 -4.48
N VAL A 26 13.79 -4.45 -3.14
CA VAL A 26 12.94 -3.57 -2.32
C VAL A 26 13.27 -2.10 -2.61
N ILE A 27 14.55 -1.73 -2.58
CA ILE A 27 15.02 -0.38 -2.91
C ILE A 27 14.55 0.03 -4.31
N THR A 28 14.70 -0.86 -5.29
CA THR A 28 14.33 -0.59 -6.68
C THR A 28 12.83 -0.37 -6.81
N ARG A 29 12.00 -1.20 -6.17
CA ARG A 29 10.54 -1.09 -6.22
C ARG A 29 10.03 0.19 -5.56
N VAL A 30 10.53 0.51 -4.37
CA VAL A 30 10.20 1.77 -3.68
C VAL A 30 10.70 2.97 -4.48
N GLY A 31 11.89 2.86 -5.08
CA GLY A 31 12.48 3.91 -5.93
C GLY A 31 11.70 4.19 -7.21
N LYS A 32 10.89 3.23 -7.70
CA LYS A 32 9.99 3.44 -8.83
C LYS A 32 8.75 4.27 -8.47
N LEU A 33 8.36 4.33 -7.20
CA LEU A 33 7.24 5.17 -6.76
C LEU A 33 7.59 6.65 -6.98
N PRO A 34 6.61 7.49 -7.34
CA PRO A 34 6.81 8.94 -7.42
C PRO A 34 7.43 9.50 -6.12
N PRO A 35 8.37 10.48 -6.22
CA PRO A 35 9.04 11.02 -5.04
C PRO A 35 8.11 11.63 -4.01
N GLY A 36 7.02 12.28 -4.44
CA GLY A 36 5.96 12.78 -3.58
C GLY A 36 5.30 11.65 -2.81
N LEU A 37 4.71 10.69 -3.52
CA LEU A 37 4.02 9.53 -2.94
C LEU A 37 4.86 8.80 -1.89
N ARG A 38 6.10 8.40 -2.21
CA ARG A 38 6.94 7.67 -1.24
C ARG A 38 7.36 8.52 -0.03
N SER A 39 7.27 9.85 -0.11
CA SER A 39 7.51 10.73 1.04
C SER A 39 6.35 10.68 2.07
N HIS A 40 5.20 10.13 1.70
CA HIS A 40 4.14 9.84 2.67
C HIS A 40 4.43 8.59 3.51
N MET A 41 5.27 7.68 3.02
CA MET A 41 5.69 6.47 3.75
C MET A 41 6.70 6.84 4.84
N ILE A 42 6.39 6.52 6.08
CA ILE A 42 7.29 6.77 7.23
C ILE A 42 8.17 5.54 7.46
N HIS A 43 7.57 4.36 7.44
CA HIS A 43 8.26 3.10 7.69
C HIS A 43 8.00 2.12 6.55
N LEU A 44 9.00 1.32 6.23
CA LEU A 44 8.87 0.17 5.35
C LEU A 44 9.51 -1.04 6.00
N ILE A 45 8.77 -2.13 6.07
CA ILE A 45 9.24 -3.43 6.54
C ILE A 45 8.92 -4.46 5.48
N ALA A 46 9.91 -5.24 5.07
CA ALA A 46 9.73 -6.37 4.17
C ALA A 46 9.96 -7.67 4.94
N PHE A 47 9.03 -8.61 4.82
CA PHE A 47 9.06 -9.92 5.45
C PHE A 47 9.22 -11.02 4.41
N GLU A 48 10.05 -12.01 4.74
CA GLU A 48 10.07 -13.26 4.00
C GLU A 48 8.79 -14.03 4.30
N HIS A 49 8.02 -14.35 3.27
CA HIS A 49 6.75 -15.04 3.44
C HIS A 49 6.41 -15.84 2.18
N ASN A 50 5.71 -16.97 2.34
CA ASN A 50 5.31 -17.82 1.22
C ASN A 50 4.16 -17.19 0.40
N SER A 51 3.26 -16.48 1.06
CA SER A 51 2.22 -15.67 0.39
C SER A 51 2.78 -14.31 -0.01
N VAL A 52 2.29 -13.80 -1.13
CA VAL A 52 2.64 -12.49 -1.67
C VAL A 52 1.58 -11.48 -1.28
N GLY A 53 2.00 -10.41 -0.61
CA GLY A 53 1.06 -9.49 0.01
C GLY A 53 1.61 -8.14 0.43
N GLY A 54 0.69 -7.28 0.86
CA GLY A 54 1.00 -6.00 1.47
C GLY A 54 0.10 -5.74 2.68
N ALA A 55 0.47 -4.75 3.48
CA ALA A 55 -0.42 -4.15 4.48
C ALA A 55 0.06 -2.75 4.85
N ALA A 56 -0.88 -1.87 5.19
CA ALA A 56 -0.58 -0.54 5.70
C ALA A 56 -1.08 -0.34 7.14
N VAL A 57 -0.18 0.11 8.03
CA VAL A 57 -0.57 0.61 9.37
C VAL A 57 -0.72 2.13 9.29
N LEU A 58 -1.92 2.57 8.94
CA LEU A 58 -2.23 3.97 8.59
C LEU A 58 -1.86 5.01 9.67
N PRO A 59 -2.11 4.79 10.98
CA PRO A 59 -1.70 5.76 12.00
C PRO A 59 -0.20 6.02 12.04
N LEU A 60 0.59 5.07 11.52
CA LEU A 60 2.06 5.13 11.47
C LEU A 60 2.60 5.39 10.06
N ASN A 61 1.75 5.46 9.03
CA ASN A 61 2.15 5.44 7.62
C ASN A 61 3.26 4.39 7.36
N MET A 62 3.05 3.20 7.89
CA MET A 62 3.98 2.09 7.80
C MET A 62 3.46 1.11 6.75
N VAL A 63 4.33 0.77 5.80
CA VAL A 63 4.08 -0.23 4.78
C VAL A 63 4.79 -1.52 5.16
N LEU A 64 4.06 -2.62 5.11
CA LEU A 64 4.55 -3.97 5.28
C LEU A 64 4.43 -4.69 3.94
N ILE A 65 5.50 -5.36 3.51
CA ILE A 65 5.51 -6.14 2.27
C ILE A 65 5.83 -7.59 2.62
N PHE A 66 5.08 -8.52 2.04
CA PHE A 66 5.23 -9.95 2.28
C PHE A 66 5.60 -10.67 0.98
N GLY A 67 6.66 -11.48 1.03
CA GLY A 67 7.09 -12.30 -0.10
C GLY A 67 7.63 -11.50 -1.29
N GLU A 68 7.53 -12.07 -2.50
CA GLU A 68 7.97 -11.46 -3.76
C GLU A 68 6.88 -10.58 -4.38
N ALA A 69 6.50 -9.51 -3.67
CA ALA A 69 5.44 -8.61 -4.11
C ALA A 69 5.77 -7.85 -5.41
N GLN A 70 4.80 -7.80 -6.32
CA GLN A 70 4.86 -7.03 -7.55
C GLN A 70 4.77 -5.52 -7.31
N ASP A 71 5.17 -4.71 -8.30
CA ASP A 71 5.19 -3.24 -8.21
C ASP A 71 3.81 -2.65 -7.81
N SER A 72 2.71 -3.29 -8.22
CA SER A 72 1.36 -2.84 -7.88
C SER A 72 1.06 -2.91 -6.39
N VAL A 73 1.64 -3.87 -5.64
CA VAL A 73 1.47 -3.95 -4.18
C VAL A 73 2.14 -2.75 -3.52
N TYR A 74 3.37 -2.40 -3.93
CA TYR A 74 4.04 -1.21 -3.41
C TYR A 74 3.28 0.09 -3.72
N MET A 75 2.68 0.17 -4.91
CA MET A 75 1.82 1.30 -5.29
C MET A 75 0.57 1.35 -4.42
N HIS A 76 -0.10 0.21 -4.23
CA HIS A 76 -1.30 0.06 -3.40
C HIS A 76 -1.04 0.52 -1.95
N GLU A 77 -0.02 -0.04 -1.29
CA GLU A 77 0.30 0.31 0.10
C GLU A 77 0.77 1.76 0.27
N ALA A 78 1.44 2.31 -0.75
CA ALA A 78 1.83 3.72 -0.74
C ALA A 78 0.61 4.64 -0.92
N SER A 79 -0.39 4.23 -1.71
CA SER A 79 -1.65 4.95 -1.87
C SER A 79 -2.40 5.07 -0.54
N HIS A 80 -2.44 4.01 0.26
CA HIS A 80 -2.97 4.05 1.63
C HIS A 80 -2.32 5.14 2.50
N CYS A 81 -1.02 5.42 2.33
CA CYS A 81 -0.30 6.43 3.11
C CYS A 81 -0.66 7.89 2.75
N ILE A 82 -1.14 8.14 1.52
CA ILE A 82 -1.56 9.49 1.07
C ILE A 82 -3.07 9.70 1.24
N ASP A 83 -3.88 8.64 1.22
CA ASP A 83 -5.34 8.68 1.33
C ASP A 83 -5.82 9.59 2.48
N ARG A 84 -5.32 9.38 3.70
CA ARG A 84 -5.62 10.21 4.89
C ARG A 84 -7.14 10.42 5.13
N GLY A 85 -7.96 9.42 4.80
CA GLY A 85 -9.41 9.47 4.96
C GLY A 85 -10.17 10.08 3.78
N PHE A 86 -9.50 10.39 2.66
CA PHE A 86 -10.17 10.90 1.46
C PHE A 86 -11.16 9.90 0.87
N TYR A 87 -10.90 8.59 0.99
CA TYR A 87 -11.85 7.54 0.60
C TYR A 87 -13.24 7.69 1.24
N ALA A 88 -13.31 8.27 2.45
CA ALA A 88 -14.57 8.47 3.17
C ALA A 88 -15.23 9.81 2.86
N SER A 89 -14.57 10.68 2.08
CA SER A 89 -15.09 12.01 1.74
C SER A 89 -16.32 11.93 0.83
N GLU A 90 -17.17 12.95 0.90
CA GLU A 90 -18.30 13.10 -0.03
C GLU A 90 -17.81 13.18 -1.49
N THR A 91 -16.68 13.84 -1.73
CA THR A 91 -16.07 13.96 -3.05
C THR A 91 -15.74 12.59 -3.65
N PHE A 92 -15.03 11.73 -2.92
CA PHE A 92 -14.67 10.40 -3.42
C PHE A 92 -15.90 9.50 -3.58
N ARG A 93 -16.81 9.52 -2.60
CA ARG A 93 -18.04 8.70 -2.67
C ARG A 93 -18.95 9.09 -3.84
N ALA A 94 -19.12 10.39 -4.09
CA ALA A 94 -19.91 10.88 -5.22
C ALA A 94 -19.24 10.56 -6.57
N ALA A 95 -17.92 10.48 -6.62
CA ALA A 95 -17.19 10.02 -7.81
C ALA A 95 -17.41 8.51 -8.04
N LYS A 96 -17.24 7.70 -6.99
CA LYS A 96 -17.49 6.25 -7.00
C LYS A 96 -18.91 5.90 -7.49
N GLU A 97 -19.93 6.63 -7.03
CA GLU A 97 -21.33 6.38 -7.42
C GLU A 97 -21.62 6.64 -8.92
N LYS A 98 -20.75 7.40 -9.60
CA LYS A 98 -20.88 7.69 -11.04
C LYS A 98 -20.07 6.73 -11.92
N ASP A 99 -19.17 5.96 -11.32
CA ASP A 99 -18.42 4.94 -12.04
C ASP A 99 -19.26 3.67 -12.22
N SER A 100 -19.09 3.01 -13.37
CA SER A 100 -19.88 1.83 -13.74
C SER A 100 -19.09 0.53 -13.68
N CYS A 101 -17.81 0.60 -13.35
CA CYS A 101 -16.94 -0.56 -13.17
C CYS A 101 -15.99 -0.36 -11.97
N TRP A 102 -15.18 -1.38 -11.70
CA TRP A 102 -14.26 -1.45 -10.56
C TRP A 102 -12.90 -1.94 -11.06
N PRO A 103 -11.76 -1.47 -10.51
CA PRO A 103 -10.44 -1.91 -10.95
C PRO A 103 -10.27 -3.44 -10.87
N THR A 104 -10.68 -4.01 -9.73
CA THR A 104 -10.53 -5.43 -9.40
C THR A 104 -11.71 -5.90 -8.56
N HIS A 105 -11.83 -7.21 -8.34
CA HIS A 105 -12.79 -7.72 -7.35
C HIS A 105 -12.46 -7.23 -5.93
N TYR A 106 -11.18 -7.18 -5.58
CA TYR A 106 -10.70 -6.74 -4.27
C TYR A 106 -11.13 -5.31 -3.94
N SER A 107 -11.06 -4.39 -4.92
CA SER A 107 -11.49 -2.99 -4.76
C SER A 107 -12.94 -2.79 -4.27
N LYS A 108 -13.79 -3.83 -4.30
CA LYS A 108 -15.17 -3.81 -3.80
C LYS A 108 -15.29 -4.08 -2.30
N SER A 109 -14.22 -4.55 -1.65
CA SER A 109 -14.23 -4.96 -0.24
C SER A 109 -14.47 -3.76 0.68
N ALA A 110 -13.85 -2.62 0.38
CA ALA A 110 -14.03 -1.37 1.11
C ALA A 110 -13.64 -0.16 0.24
N ASP A 111 -14.18 1.01 0.56
CA ASP A 111 -13.90 2.26 -0.16
C ASP A 111 -12.41 2.67 -0.06
N ILE A 112 -11.74 2.29 1.02
CA ILE A 112 -10.31 2.51 1.19
C ILE A 112 -9.49 1.65 0.22
N GLU A 113 -9.89 0.41 -0.02
CA GLU A 113 -9.26 -0.45 -1.04
C GLU A 113 -9.56 0.03 -2.45
N LEU A 114 -10.76 0.56 -2.69
CA LEU A 114 -11.05 1.24 -3.94
C LEU A 114 -10.10 2.41 -4.18
N PHE A 115 -9.84 3.24 -3.17
CA PHE A 115 -8.90 4.35 -3.31
C PHE A 115 -7.51 3.85 -3.69
N ALA A 116 -6.99 2.84 -2.98
CA ALA A 116 -5.67 2.28 -3.27
C ALA A 116 -5.58 1.67 -4.67
N GLU A 117 -6.59 0.91 -5.09
CA GLU A 117 -6.65 0.26 -6.41
C GLU A 117 -6.80 1.25 -7.57
N ILE A 118 -7.62 2.31 -7.43
CA ILE A 118 -7.66 3.40 -8.41
C ILE A 118 -6.31 4.13 -8.43
N GLY A 119 -5.64 4.24 -7.28
CA GLY A 119 -4.30 4.82 -7.20
C GLY A 119 -3.27 4.04 -8.01
N VAL A 120 -3.30 2.70 -7.95
CA VAL A 120 -2.49 1.82 -8.80
C VAL A 120 -2.77 2.07 -10.28
N LEU A 121 -4.05 2.15 -10.69
CA LEU A 121 -4.41 2.43 -12.08
C LEU A 121 -3.89 3.79 -12.56
N HIS A 122 -4.02 4.83 -11.73
CA HIS A 122 -3.50 6.17 -12.03
C HIS A 122 -1.98 6.14 -12.22
N LEU A 123 -1.24 5.49 -11.32
CA LEU A 123 0.21 5.36 -11.41
C LEU A 123 0.64 4.60 -12.68
N TYR A 124 -0.08 3.55 -13.06
CA TYR A 124 0.16 2.86 -14.32
C TYR A 124 -0.13 3.74 -15.54
N ASP A 125 -1.24 4.48 -15.54
CA ASP A 125 -1.62 5.39 -16.64
C ASP A 125 -0.55 6.47 -16.88
N LYS A 126 0.10 6.93 -15.80
CA LYS A 126 1.15 7.97 -15.85
C LYS A 126 2.58 7.40 -15.96
N SER A 127 2.76 6.09 -16.05
CA SER A 127 4.09 5.43 -16.06
C SER A 127 4.78 5.39 -17.44
N GLY A 128 4.43 6.30 -18.35
CA GLY A 128 4.99 6.37 -19.71
C GLY A 128 4.21 5.60 -20.79
N LYS A 129 3.18 4.84 -20.39
CA LYS A 129 2.11 4.38 -21.28
C LYS A 129 0.78 4.45 -20.54
N THR A 130 -0.23 5.01 -21.20
CA THR A 130 -1.61 5.08 -20.74
C THR A 130 -2.23 3.69 -20.60
N LEU A 131 -3.32 3.58 -19.85
CA LEU A 131 -4.10 2.35 -19.75
C LEU A 131 -4.62 1.91 -21.12
N LEU A 132 -5.03 2.86 -21.97
CA LEU A 132 -5.49 2.60 -23.34
C LEU A 132 -4.39 1.98 -24.21
N GLU A 133 -3.17 2.51 -24.15
CA GLU A 133 -2.01 1.93 -24.86
C GLU A 133 -1.64 0.53 -24.33
N ARG A 134 -2.07 0.19 -23.12
CA ARG A 134 -1.95 -1.14 -22.51
C ARG A 134 -3.13 -2.06 -22.83
N GLY A 135 -4.13 -1.58 -23.57
CA GLY A 135 -5.31 -2.36 -23.96
C GLY A 135 -6.45 -2.34 -22.93
N HIS A 136 -6.41 -1.43 -21.96
CA HIS A 136 -7.45 -1.27 -20.94
C HIS A 136 -8.19 0.05 -21.13
N ASP A 137 -9.52 0.01 -21.20
CA ASP A 137 -10.37 1.21 -21.27
C ASP A 137 -10.82 1.63 -19.86
N PRO A 138 -10.31 2.75 -19.32
CA PRO A 138 -10.69 3.22 -17.99
C PRO A 138 -11.95 4.10 -18.00
N ALA A 139 -12.67 4.27 -19.12
CA ALA A 139 -13.79 5.20 -19.22
C ALA A 139 -14.89 4.96 -18.17
N CYS A 140 -15.11 3.72 -17.77
CA CYS A 140 -16.08 3.35 -16.74
C CYS A 140 -15.64 3.70 -15.30
N LEU A 141 -14.38 4.11 -15.10
CA LEU A 141 -13.76 4.57 -13.84
C LEU A 141 -13.33 6.04 -13.89
N ALA A 142 -13.79 6.78 -14.89
CA ALA A 142 -13.30 8.12 -15.17
C ALA A 142 -13.52 9.11 -14.00
N ASN A 143 -14.58 8.94 -13.20
CA ASN A 143 -14.87 9.87 -12.10
C ASN A 143 -13.93 9.60 -10.93
N GLY A 144 -13.74 8.35 -10.54
CA GLY A 144 -12.80 7.95 -9.49
C GLY A 144 -11.36 8.31 -9.83
N LEU A 145 -10.92 8.04 -11.07
CA LEU A 145 -9.59 8.45 -11.54
C LEU A 145 -9.39 9.96 -11.48
N LYS A 146 -10.41 10.74 -11.87
CA LYS A 146 -10.38 12.20 -11.76
C LYS A 146 -10.33 12.67 -10.31
N ALA A 147 -11.15 12.09 -9.43
CA ALA A 147 -11.18 12.47 -8.02
C ALA A 147 -9.84 12.20 -7.32
N ILE A 148 -9.18 11.07 -7.65
CA ILE A 148 -7.83 10.79 -7.16
C ILE A 148 -6.83 11.78 -7.74
N ASP A 149 -6.82 12.01 -9.05
CA ASP A 149 -5.89 12.96 -9.70
C ASP A 149 -5.94 14.36 -9.06
N GLU A 150 -7.14 14.87 -8.80
CA GLU A 150 -7.36 16.16 -8.13
C GLU A 150 -6.89 16.17 -6.67
N TYR A 151 -7.07 15.06 -5.94
CA TYR A 151 -6.69 14.94 -4.53
C TYR A 151 -5.17 14.78 -4.33
N VAL A 152 -4.55 13.84 -5.05
CA VAL A 152 -3.12 13.52 -4.89
C VAL A 152 -2.22 14.49 -5.64
N GLY A 153 -2.74 15.13 -6.70
CA GLY A 153 -2.05 16.14 -7.48
C GLY A 153 -0.67 15.70 -7.96
N LEU A 154 0.34 16.53 -7.67
CA LEU A 154 1.72 16.30 -8.11
C LEU A 154 2.39 15.11 -7.41
N ASP A 155 1.84 14.58 -6.31
CA ASP A 155 2.49 13.52 -5.55
C ASP A 155 2.47 12.16 -6.27
N TYR A 156 1.55 11.95 -7.21
CA TYR A 156 1.54 10.76 -8.09
C TYR A 156 2.35 10.95 -9.39
N GLN A 157 2.86 12.15 -9.64
CA GLN A 157 3.64 12.43 -10.84
C GLN A 157 5.12 12.20 -10.57
N ARG A 158 5.76 11.37 -11.40
CA ARG A 158 7.18 11.02 -11.25
C ARG A 158 8.10 12.26 -11.23
N ASP A 159 7.77 13.25 -12.04
CA ASP A 159 8.50 14.52 -12.15
C ASP A 159 7.74 15.71 -11.51
N GLY A 160 6.62 15.45 -10.82
CA GLY A 160 5.76 16.50 -10.27
C GLY A 160 6.29 17.11 -8.98
N THR A 161 6.76 16.27 -8.04
CA THR A 161 7.40 16.73 -6.80
C THR A 161 8.72 16.04 -6.56
N LYS A 162 9.60 16.72 -5.81
CA LYS A 162 10.76 16.10 -5.19
C LYS A 162 10.34 15.49 -3.86
N CYS A 163 11.16 14.58 -3.31
CA CYS A 163 10.96 14.15 -1.93
C CYS A 163 10.90 15.36 -0.98
N PHE A 164 9.87 15.41 -0.15
CA PHE A 164 9.69 16.47 0.84
C PHE A 164 10.00 15.97 2.25
N LYS A 165 10.09 16.90 3.21
CA LYS A 165 10.32 16.53 4.61
C LYS A 165 9.13 15.73 5.15
N ARG A 166 9.36 14.45 5.39
CA ARG A 166 8.34 13.54 5.91
C ARG A 166 7.89 13.91 7.32
N LYS A 167 6.74 13.35 7.70
CA LYS A 167 6.34 13.32 9.11
C LYS A 167 7.42 12.64 9.96
N PRO A 168 7.62 13.04 11.22
CA PRO A 168 8.58 12.40 12.10
C PRO A 168 8.33 10.90 12.22
N ASN A 169 9.41 10.12 12.35
CA ASN A 169 9.31 8.69 12.67
C ASN A 169 8.54 8.51 13.99
N SER A 170 7.88 7.35 14.11
CA SER A 170 7.26 6.92 15.37
C SER A 170 8.27 6.91 16.50
N LYS A 171 7.83 7.21 17.72
CA LYS A 171 8.68 7.15 18.92
C LYS A 171 9.28 5.75 19.05
N VAL A 172 10.61 5.68 19.17
CA VAL A 172 11.28 4.42 19.51
C VAL A 172 10.84 4.02 20.91
N VAL A 173 10.15 2.89 21.02
CA VAL A 173 9.80 2.28 22.29
C VAL A 173 10.91 1.30 22.63
N TYR A 174 11.66 1.57 23.69
CA TYR A 174 12.58 0.62 24.27
C TYR A 174 11.77 -0.27 25.23
N PRO A 175 11.56 -1.56 24.93
CA PRO A 175 10.86 -2.44 25.85
C PRO A 175 11.66 -2.53 27.15
N SER A 176 10.98 -2.50 28.29
CA SER A 176 11.62 -2.85 29.57
C SER A 176 11.97 -4.33 29.59
N GLU A 177 12.94 -4.77 30.41
CA GLU A 177 13.32 -6.18 30.50
C GLU A 177 12.12 -7.11 30.76
N PHE A 178 11.10 -6.63 31.49
CA PHE A 178 9.85 -7.35 31.74
C PHE A 178 8.94 -7.50 30.51
N GLN A 179 8.98 -6.57 29.55
CA GLN A 179 8.20 -6.63 28.31
C GLN A 179 8.82 -7.58 27.28
N ILE A 180 10.14 -7.75 27.31
CA ILE A 180 10.85 -8.75 26.48
C ILE A 180 10.52 -10.18 26.94
N LEU A 181 10.26 -10.34 28.25
CA LEU A 181 9.94 -11.63 28.87
C LEU A 181 8.43 -11.93 28.93
N SER A 182 7.57 -11.00 28.54
CA SER A 182 6.13 -11.24 28.49
C SER A 182 5.79 -11.98 27.19
N PRO A 183 5.32 -13.23 27.25
CA PRO A 183 4.96 -14.02 26.06
C PRO A 183 3.61 -13.58 25.47
N GLU A 184 2.97 -12.53 25.99
CA GLU A 184 1.71 -12.07 25.42
C GLU A 184 1.94 -11.53 24.01
N PRO A 185 1.35 -12.15 22.97
CA PRO A 185 1.50 -11.66 21.63
C PRO A 185 0.82 -10.30 21.57
N TYR A 186 1.61 -9.24 21.38
CA TYR A 186 1.07 -7.97 20.94
C TYR A 186 0.54 -8.17 19.51
N ILE A 187 -0.73 -8.59 19.41
CA ILE A 187 -1.44 -8.70 18.15
C ILE A 187 -1.87 -7.28 17.76
N SER A 188 -0.97 -6.56 17.09
CA SER A 188 -1.40 -5.53 16.16
C SER A 188 -2.20 -6.24 15.07
N ASN A 189 -3.49 -5.91 14.90
CA ASN A 189 -4.34 -6.45 13.84
C ASN A 189 -3.90 -5.90 12.47
N ALA A 190 -2.65 -6.13 12.06
CA ALA A 190 -2.24 -5.96 10.68
C ALA A 190 -2.82 -7.15 9.91
N VAL A 191 -3.86 -6.89 9.12
CA VAL A 191 -4.39 -7.89 8.19
C VAL A 191 -3.43 -7.93 7.00
N ILE A 192 -2.89 -9.11 6.70
CA ILE A 192 -2.08 -9.31 5.51
C ILE A 192 -3.03 -9.42 4.32
N GLU A 193 -2.88 -8.54 3.34
CA GLU A 193 -3.65 -8.59 2.10
C GLU A 193 -2.95 -9.54 1.13
N ASP A 194 -3.63 -10.62 0.74
CA ASP A 194 -3.09 -11.62 -0.18
C ASP A 194 -3.41 -11.26 -1.64
N PHE A 195 -2.38 -10.94 -2.41
CA PHE A 195 -2.48 -10.61 -3.83
C PHE A 195 -2.06 -11.78 -4.74
N SER A 196 -1.82 -12.97 -4.17
CA SER A 196 -1.33 -14.15 -4.90
C SER A 196 -2.39 -14.77 -5.83
N ASN A 197 -3.68 -14.51 -5.58
CA ASN A 197 -4.77 -15.04 -6.39
C ASN A 197 -5.96 -14.05 -6.53
N PRO A 198 -5.88 -13.05 -7.42
CA PRO A 198 -6.85 -11.94 -7.51
C PRO A 198 -8.29 -12.35 -7.92
N GLY A 199 -8.52 -13.64 -8.20
CA GLY A 199 -9.82 -14.20 -8.61
C GLY A 199 -10.49 -15.17 -7.63
N GLN A 200 -9.86 -15.52 -6.49
CA GLN A 200 -10.48 -16.42 -5.50
C GLN A 200 -11.02 -15.66 -4.28
N VAL A 201 -12.25 -16.00 -3.91
CA VAL A 201 -12.94 -15.55 -2.69
C VAL A 201 -12.22 -16.11 -1.47
N SER A 202 -11.85 -15.28 -0.49
CA SER A 202 -11.64 -15.77 0.88
C SER A 202 -13.01 -16.07 1.48
N SER A 203 -13.43 -17.33 1.38
CA SER A 203 -14.72 -17.80 1.86
C SER A 203 -14.68 -18.04 3.36
N LEU A 204 -15.15 -17.10 4.20
CA LEU A 204 -15.67 -17.34 5.55
C LEU A 204 -16.36 -16.08 6.08
N SER A 205 -17.68 -16.09 6.08
CA SER A 205 -18.57 -15.01 6.54
C SER A 205 -19.16 -15.28 7.93
N SER A 206 -19.40 -14.22 8.72
CA SER A 206 -20.40 -14.02 9.82
C SER A 206 -19.87 -13.80 11.27
N PRO A 207 -20.65 -13.20 12.22
CA PRO A 207 -20.91 -11.76 12.37
C PRO A 207 -20.81 -11.28 13.84
N ALA A 208 -19.79 -10.48 14.20
CA ALA A 208 -19.74 -9.73 15.47
C ALA A 208 -18.64 -8.65 15.57
N SER A 209 -18.08 -8.16 14.45
CA SER A 209 -17.00 -7.15 14.50
C SER A 209 -17.54 -5.74 14.25
N PRO A 210 -17.11 -4.71 15.00
CA PRO A 210 -17.37 -3.31 14.65
C PRO A 210 -16.71 -2.89 13.31
N TRP A 211 -15.98 -3.80 12.65
CA TRP A 211 -15.24 -3.62 11.40
C TRP A 211 -15.67 -4.55 10.26
N GLY A 212 -16.84 -5.21 10.35
CA GLY A 212 -17.30 -6.16 9.31
C GLY A 212 -16.59 -7.52 9.37
N ASP A 213 -17.13 -8.49 8.63
CA ASP A 213 -16.74 -9.91 8.66
C ASP A 213 -15.38 -10.16 7.98
N TYR A 214 -14.42 -10.71 8.72
CA TYR A 214 -13.16 -11.22 8.20
C TYR A 214 -13.04 -12.75 8.42
N PRO A 215 -12.73 -13.52 7.37
CA PRO A 215 -12.23 -14.90 7.48
C PRO A 215 -10.99 -14.99 8.37
N ARG A 216 -11.06 -15.76 9.47
CA ARG A 216 -9.85 -16.29 10.13
C ARG A 216 -9.64 -17.73 9.67
N GLU A 217 -8.80 -17.92 8.66
CA GLU A 217 -7.97 -19.13 8.62
C GLU A 217 -6.54 -18.71 8.96
N ILE A 218 -6.20 -18.84 10.25
CA ILE A 218 -4.80 -18.87 10.67
C ILE A 218 -4.29 -20.24 10.24
N HIS A 219 -3.66 -20.31 9.07
CA HIS A 219 -2.83 -21.46 8.74
C HIS A 219 -1.57 -21.39 9.61
N GLY A 220 -1.61 -22.09 10.74
CA GLY A 220 -0.40 -22.41 11.50
C GLY A 220 0.41 -23.47 10.77
N GLN A 221 1.68 -23.18 10.54
CA GLN A 221 2.80 -24.06 10.90
C GLN A 221 3.93 -23.19 11.46
#